data_AF-Q9FR81-F1
#
_entry.id   AF-Q9FR81-F1
#
_cell.length_a   1.000
_cell.length_b   1.000
_cell.length_c   1.000
_cell.angle_alpha   90.00
_cell.angle_beta   90.00
_cell.angle_gamma   90.00
#
_symmetry.space_group_name_H-M   'P 1'
#
loop_
_entity.id
_entity.type
_entity.pdbx_description
1 polymer ?
#
loop_
_entity_poly.entity_id
_entity_poly.type
_entity_poly.pdbx_seq_one_letter_code
_entity_poly.pdbx_strand_id
1 'polypeptide(L)' 'MEKKSLACLSFLLLVLFIAQEIVVSEANTCENLAGSYKGVCFGGCDRHCRTQEGAISGRCRDDFRCWCTKNC' A
#
# COMPACT_ATOMS: atom_id res chain seq x y z
N MET A 1 -46.44 -8.49 -5.18
CA MET A 1 -45.44 -9.26 -5.95
C MET A 1 -44.03 -8.87 -5.49
N GLU A 2 -43.80 -8.76 -4.18
CA GLU A 2 -42.71 -7.91 -3.65
C GLU A 2 -41.67 -8.69 -2.84
N LYS A 3 -42.09 -9.75 -2.14
CA LYS A 3 -41.22 -10.61 -1.33
C LYS A 3 -40.19 -11.43 -2.15
N LYS A 4 -40.51 -11.81 -3.39
CA LYS A 4 -39.56 -12.48 -4.31
C LYS A 4 -38.50 -11.50 -4.83
N SER A 5 -38.87 -10.23 -5.01
CA SER A 5 -37.98 -9.18 -5.50
C SER A 5 -36.90 -8.85 -4.48
N LEU A 6 -37.28 -8.75 -3.19
CA LEU A 6 -36.37 -8.44 -2.09
C LEU A 6 -35.28 -9.50 -1.88
N ALA A 7 -35.62 -10.78 -2.02
CA ALA A 7 -34.65 -11.87 -1.92
C ALA A 7 -33.66 -11.89 -3.09
N CYS A 8 -34.11 -11.57 -4.30
CA CYS A 8 -33.22 -11.43 -5.45
C CYS A 8 -32.29 -10.22 -5.31
N LEU A 9 -32.81 -9.12 -4.78
CA LEU A 9 -32.03 -7.90 -4.53
C LEU A 9 -30.95 -8.13 -3.46
N SER A 10 -31.28 -8.83 -2.37
CA SER A 10 -30.29 -9.16 -1.33
C SER A 10 -29.20 -10.11 -1.84
N PHE A 11 -29.56 -11.09 -2.67
CA PHE A 11 -28.59 -11.98 -3.31
C PHE A 11 -27.66 -11.24 -4.28
N LEU A 12 -28.20 -10.33 -5.09
CA LEU A 12 -27.40 -9.47 -5.98
C LEU A 12 -26.42 -8.60 -5.20
N LEU A 13 -26.87 -7.99 -4.10
CA LEU A 13 -26.01 -7.18 -3.23
C LEU A 13 -24.89 -8.00 -2.58
N LEU A 14 -25.19 -9.22 -2.12
CA LEU A 14 -24.18 -10.15 -1.59
C LEU A 14 -23.12 -10.51 -2.64
N VAL A 15 -23.53 -10.84 -3.86
CA VAL A 15 -22.59 -11.17 -4.96
C VAL A 15 -21.71 -9.97 -5.31
N LEU A 16 -22.28 -8.77 -5.37
CA LEU A 16 -21.53 -7.53 -5.61
C LEU A 16 -20.54 -7.23 -4.48
N PHE A 17 -20.91 -7.49 -3.22
CA PHE A 17 -20.05 -7.27 -2.07
C PHE A 17 -18.84 -8.21 -2.09
N ILE A 18 -19.05 -9.51 -2.35
CA ILE A 18 -17.95 -10.51 -2.45
C ILE A 18 -16.99 -10.18 -3.61
N ALA A 19 -17.48 -9.60 -4.71
CA ALA A 19 -16.64 -9.21 -5.84
C ALA A 19 -15.66 -8.06 -5.52
N GLN A 20 -15.95 -7.22 -4.53
CA GLN A 20 -15.09 -6.09 -4.16
C GLN A 20 -13.92 -6.49 -3.25
N GLU A 21 -14.06 -7.58 -2.49
CA GLU A 21 -13.02 -8.08 -1.56
C GLU A 21 -11.78 -8.63 -2.29
N ILE A 22 -11.81 -8.77 -3.62
CA ILE A 22 -10.74 -9.39 -4.43
C ILE A 22 -9.85 -8.33 -5.12
N VAL A 23 -10.16 -7.04 -4.99
CA VAL A 23 -9.40 -5.96 -5.64
C VAL A 23 -8.74 -5.04 -4.61
N VAL A 24 -8.13 -5.64 -3.58
CA VAL A 24 -6.98 -5.03 -2.93
C VAL A 24 -5.76 -5.77 -3.46
N SER A 25 -5.42 -5.47 -4.71
CA SER A 25 -4.07 -5.75 -5.18
C SER A 25 -3.17 -4.76 -4.45
N GLU A 26 -2.79 -5.06 -3.21
CA GLU A 26 -1.58 -4.46 -2.64
C GLU A 26 -0.51 -4.67 -3.69
N ALA A 27 -0.03 -3.57 -4.29
CA ALA A 27 1.16 -3.65 -5.12
C ALA A 27 2.21 -4.37 -4.25
N ASN A 28 2.85 -5.41 -4.79
CA ASN A 28 3.94 -6.05 -4.08
C ASN A 28 4.97 -4.95 -3.84
N THR A 29 5.08 -4.50 -2.59
CA THR A 29 5.99 -3.43 -2.23
C THR A 29 7.10 -4.04 -1.41
N CYS A 30 8.33 -3.71 -1.80
CA CYS A 30 9.53 -4.21 -1.16
C CYS A 30 10.25 -3.03 -0.50
N GLU A 31 10.71 -3.24 0.72
CA GLU A 31 11.55 -2.27 1.43
C GLU A 31 13.03 -2.58 1.19
N ASN A 32 13.78 -1.56 0.78
CA ASN A 32 15.23 -1.64 0.58
C ASN A 32 15.92 -0.58 1.41
N LEU A 33 17.13 -0.88 1.89
CA LEU A 33 17.95 0.12 2.56
C LEU A 33 18.37 1.20 1.56
N ALA A 34 18.22 2.48 1.93
CA ALA A 34 18.64 3.58 1.08
C ALA A 34 20.16 3.56 0.87
N GLY A 35 20.64 3.49 -0.37
CA GLY A 35 22.07 3.39 -0.69
C GLY A 35 22.79 4.72 -0.59
N SER A 36 22.09 5.83 -0.87
CA SER A 36 22.65 7.19 -0.91
C SER A 36 22.32 8.04 0.32
N TYR A 37 21.45 7.58 1.22
CA TYR A 37 21.10 8.32 2.43
C TYR A 37 22.24 8.23 3.44
N LYS A 38 22.84 9.38 3.79
CA LYS A 38 23.99 9.45 4.70
C LYS A 38 23.56 9.89 6.09
N GLY A 39 24.02 9.16 7.09
CA GLY A 39 23.84 9.49 8.49
C GLY A 39 22.61 8.87 9.14
N VAL A 40 22.35 9.32 10.37
CA VAL A 40 21.26 8.83 11.22
C VAL A 40 19.94 9.42 10.74
N CYS A 41 18.93 8.58 10.63
CA CYS A 41 17.61 8.94 10.13
C CYS A 41 16.81 9.69 11.20
N PHE A 42 16.81 11.01 11.11
CA PHE A 42 16.01 11.90 11.97
C PHE A 42 14.89 12.62 11.20
N GLY A 43 14.89 12.52 9.87
CA GLY A 43 13.90 13.18 9.00
C GLY A 43 14.37 13.23 7.55
N GLY A 44 13.45 13.55 6.64
CA GLY A 44 13.77 13.73 5.21
C GLY A 44 14.02 12.43 4.42
N CYS A 45 13.97 11.25 5.06
CA CYS A 45 14.13 9.96 4.40
C CYS A 45 13.10 9.74 3.28
N ASP A 46 11.82 10.04 3.53
CA ASP A 46 10.77 9.92 2.52
C ASP A 46 11.08 10.76 1.27
N ARG A 47 11.44 12.04 1.46
CA ARG A 47 11.81 12.94 0.35
C ARG A 47 13.04 12.41 -0.39
N HIS A 48 14.06 11.95 0.32
CA HIS A 48 15.27 11.38 -0.27
C HIS A 48 14.95 10.15 -1.12
N CYS A 49 14.17 9.21 -0.59
CA CYS A 49 13.76 8.00 -1.29
C CYS A 49 13.00 8.32 -2.58
N ARG A 50 12.08 9.30 -2.55
CA ARG A 50 11.34 9.73 -3.74
C ARG A 50 12.22 10.44 -4.77
N THR A 51 13.08 11.37 -4.35
CA THR A 51 13.82 12.22 -5.30
C THR A 51 15.14 11.61 -5.78
N GLN A 52 15.82 10.79 -4.97
CA GLN A 52 17.14 10.24 -5.30
C GLN A 52 17.10 8.77 -5.70
N GLU A 53 16.19 7.97 -5.12
CA GLU A 53 16.14 6.53 -5.38
C GLU A 53 14.96 6.09 -6.25
N GLY A 54 14.08 7.03 -6.63
CA GLY A 54 12.86 6.75 -7.41
C GLY A 54 11.88 5.83 -6.68
N ALA A 55 11.92 5.83 -5.35
CA ALA A 55 11.03 5.03 -4.53
C ALA A 55 9.67 5.71 -4.33
N ILE A 56 8.68 4.91 -3.90
CA ILE A 56 7.30 5.37 -3.66
C ILE A 56 7.26 6.20 -2.37
N SER A 57 7.97 5.72 -1.35
CA SER A 57 8.05 6.34 -0.04
C SER A 57 9.34 5.94 0.67
N GLY A 58 9.59 6.54 1.83
CA GLY A 58 10.66 6.14 2.71
C GLY A 58 10.38 6.43 4.18
N ARG A 59 10.91 5.59 5.07
CA ARG A 59 10.74 5.72 6.52
C ARG A 59 12.03 5.43 7.27
N CYS A 60 12.19 6.10 8.41
CA CYS A 60 13.19 5.70 9.40
C CYS A 60 12.66 4.47 10.14
N ARG A 61 13.53 3.46 10.33
CA ARG A 61 13.26 2.30 11.21
C ARG A 61 14.08 2.39 12.49
N ASP A 62 13.85 1.45 13.39
CA ASP A 62 14.49 1.36 14.72
C ASP A 62 16.02 1.23 14.64
N ASP A 63 16.57 0.83 13.49
CA ASP A 63 18.00 0.83 13.21
C ASP A 63 18.57 2.22 12.85
N PHE A 64 17.76 3.27 12.96
CA PHE A 64 18.07 4.65 12.60
C PHE A 64 18.61 4.83 11.17
N ARG A 65 18.34 3.88 10.26
CA ARG A 65 18.64 4.02 8.84
C ARG A 65 17.36 4.29 8.07
N CYS A 66 17.55 4.88 6.90
CA CYS A 66 16.48 5.18 5.96
C CYS A 66 16.18 3.94 5.11
N TRP A 67 14.92 3.54 5.09
CA TRP A 67 14.41 2.44 4.28
C TRP A 67 13.43 3.01 3.25
N CYS A 68 13.63 2.64 1.98
CA CYS A 68 12.82 3.08 0.86
C CYS A 68 11.88 1.96 0.38
N THR A 69 10.62 2.29 0.14
CA THR A 69 9.61 1.35 -0.37
C THR A 69 9.48 1.50 -1.88
N LYS A 70 9.65 0.40 -2.62
CA LYS A 70 9.59 0.36 -4.09
C LYS A 70 8.59 -0.70 -4.54
N ASN A 71 8.09 -0.57 -5.77
CA ASN A 71 7.36 -1.65 -6.40
C ASN A 71 8.33 -2.81 -6.70
N CYS A 72 7.90 -3.99 -6.30
CA CYS A 72 8.37 -5.28 -6.77
C CYS A 72 7.14 -6.04 -7.33
#